data_AF-A0A6N6WP55-F1
#
_entry.id   AF-A0A6N6WP55-F1
#
_cell.length_a   1.000
_cell.length_b   1.000
_cell.length_c   1.000
_cell.angle_alpha   90.00
_cell.angle_beta   90.00
_cell.angle_gamma   90.00
#
_symmetry.space_group_name_H-M   'P 1'
#
loop_
_entity.id
_entity.type
_entity.pdbx_description
1 polymer ?
#
loop_
_entity_poly.entity_id
_entity_poly.type
_entity_poly.pdbx_seq_one_letter_code
_entity_poly.pdbx_strand_id
1 'polypeptide(L)' 'QDVAAVTGATVTSINQAAAKMARAGILVVDGKVWRTVYYRFATREEREGKVSTNLIFKECRQSAAMKRVLALYGRE' A
#
# COMPACT_ATOMS: atom_id res chain seq x y z
N GLN A 1 2.63 -13.25 -20.58
CA GLN A 1 1.63 -14.30 -20.91
C GLN A 1 0.24 -13.76 -20.59
N ASP A 2 -0.75 -14.01 -21.44
CA ASP A 2 -2.14 -13.62 -21.18
C ASP A 2 -2.78 -14.62 -20.20
N VAL A 3 -3.12 -14.12 -19.00
CA VAL A 3 -3.69 -14.92 -17.92
C VAL A 3 -5.05 -15.49 -18.30
N ALA A 4 -5.84 -14.76 -19.11
CA ALA A 4 -7.14 -15.23 -19.58
C ALA A 4 -7.01 -16.47 -20.46
N ALA A 5 -6.05 -16.47 -21.39
CA ALA A 5 -5.79 -17.59 -22.28
C ALA A 5 -5.31 -18.85 -21.53
N VAL A 6 -4.51 -18.69 -20.47
CA VAL A 6 -3.98 -19.82 -19.69
C VAL A 6 -5.01 -20.40 -18.72
N THR A 7 -5.85 -19.55 -18.13
CA THR A 7 -6.82 -19.97 -17.11
C THR A 7 -8.20 -20.30 -17.65
N GLY A 8 -8.49 -19.95 -18.92
CA GLY A 8 -9.82 -20.03 -19.51
C GLY A 8 -10.84 -19.05 -18.92
N ALA A 9 -10.42 -18.18 -18.01
CA ALA A 9 -11.28 -17.20 -17.36
C ALA A 9 -11.38 -15.91 -18.19
N THR A 10 -12.51 -15.21 -18.09
CA THR A 10 -12.68 -13.92 -18.77
C THR A 10 -11.81 -12.84 -18.14
N VAL A 11 -11.30 -11.90 -18.94
CA VAL A 11 -10.50 -10.76 -18.47
C VAL A 11 -11.21 -9.99 -17.35
N THR A 12 -12.54 -9.84 -17.44
CA THR A 12 -13.36 -9.18 -16.42
C THR A 12 -13.33 -9.92 -15.09
N SER A 13 -13.47 -11.25 -15.10
CA SER A 13 -13.41 -12.07 -13.88
C SER A 13 -12.04 -12.02 -13.21
N ILE A 14 -10.98 -12.00 -14.01
CA ILE A 14 -9.59 -11.89 -13.54
C ILE A 14 -9.37 -10.52 -12.90
N ASN A 15 -9.82 -9.44 -13.53
CA ASN A 15 -9.70 -8.09 -12.99
C ASN A 15 -10.47 -7.93 -11.67
N GLN A 16 -11.67 -8.51 -11.56
CA GLN A 16 -12.41 -8.51 -10.30
C GLN A 16 -11.69 -9.31 -9.21
N ALA A 17 -11.12 -10.46 -9.55
CA ALA A 17 -10.34 -11.27 -8.62
C ALA A 17 -9.08 -10.53 -8.15
N ALA A 18 -8.32 -9.92 -9.07
CA ALA A 18 -7.15 -9.11 -8.77
C ALA A 18 -7.50 -7.94 -7.83
N ALA A 19 -8.60 -7.22 -8.09
CA ALA A 19 -9.07 -6.14 -7.23
C ALA A 19 -9.46 -6.64 -5.82
N LYS A 20 -10.11 -7.82 -5.70
CA LYS A 20 -10.41 -8.43 -4.40
C LYS A 20 -9.14 -8.82 -3.65
N MET A 21 -8.18 -9.44 -4.34
CA MET A 21 -6.90 -9.85 -3.75
C MET A 21 -6.03 -8.65 -3.33
N ALA A 22 -6.08 -7.54 -4.07
CA ALA A 22 -5.41 -6.31 -3.71
C ALA A 22 -6.02 -5.67 -2.44
N ARG A 23 -7.35 -5.62 -2.34
CA ARG A 23 -8.04 -5.16 -1.12
C ARG A 23 -7.76 -6.04 0.10
N ALA A 24 -7.57 -7.34 -0.12
CA ALA A 24 -7.18 -8.27 0.94
C ALA A 24 -5.68 -8.20 1.31
N GLY A 25 -4.90 -7.30 0.71
CA GLY A 25 -3.48 -7.14 1.00
C GLY A 25 -2.60 -8.31 0.53
N ILE A 26 -3.10 -9.14 -0.40
CA ILE A 26 -2.34 -10.24 -0.99
C ILE A 26 -1.49 -9.73 -2.15
N LEU A 27 -2.05 -8.82 -2.92
CA LEU A 27 -1.41 -8.14 -4.04
C LEU A 27 -1.21 -6.66 -3.71
N VAL A 28 -0.10 -6.10 -4.17
CA VAL A 28 0.19 -4.67 -4.13
C VAL A 28 0.25 -4.16 -5.56
N VAL A 29 -0.25 -2.95 -5.78
CA VAL A 29 -0.12 -2.28 -7.09
C VAL A 29 1.33 -1.82 -7.23
N ASP A 30 2.02 -2.37 -8.22
CA ASP A 30 3.40 -2.04 -8.54
C ASP A 30 3.48 -0.84 -9.49
N GLY A 31 2.50 -0.70 -10.36
CA GLY A 31 2.40 0.41 -11.27
C GLY A 31 1.10 0.43 -12.06
N LYS A 32 0.80 1.57 -12.67
CA LYS A 32 -0.32 1.72 -13.59
C LYS A 32 0.16 2.43 -14.84
N VAL A 33 0.02 1.77 -15.98
CA VAL A 33 0.24 2.39 -17.28
C VAL A 33 -1.09 2.36 -18.00
N TRP A 34 -1.65 3.55 -18.21
CA TRP A 34 -2.92 3.72 -18.91
C TRP A 34 -4.06 2.94 -18.22
N ARG A 35 -4.78 2.05 -18.92
CA ARG A 35 -5.84 1.19 -18.39
C ARG A 35 -5.33 -0.11 -17.76
N THR A 36 -4.01 -0.37 -17.81
CA THR A 36 -3.39 -1.59 -17.29
C THR A 36 -2.78 -1.33 -15.92
N VAL A 37 -3.12 -2.19 -14.96
CA VAL A 37 -2.56 -2.18 -13.59
C VAL A 37 -1.64 -3.38 -13.45
N TYR A 38 -0.41 -3.13 -13.02
CA TYR A 38 0.57 -4.16 -12.71
C TYR A 38 0.50 -4.46 -11.22
N TYR A 39 0.31 -5.73 -10.89
CA TYR A 39 0.28 -6.22 -9.52
C TYR A 39 1.55 -7.03 -9.25
N ARG A 40 2.05 -6.92 -8.03
CA ARG A 40 3.05 -7.82 -7.46
C ARG A 40 2.52 -8.45 -6.19
N PHE A 41 3.11 -9.55 -5.76
CA PHE A 41 2.81 -10.10 -4.43
C PHE A 41 3.28 -9.14 -3.35
N ALA A 42 2.46 -9.02 -2.29
CA ALA A 42 2.87 -8.35 -1.07
C ALA A 42 4.05 -9.09 -0.46
N THR A 43 5.08 -8.37 -0.02
CA THR A 43 6.13 -8.99 0.81
C THR A 43 5.53 -9.39 2.16
N ARG A 44 6.20 -10.31 2.85
CA ARG A 44 5.76 -10.73 4.19
C ARG A 44 5.64 -9.54 5.14
N GLU A 45 6.55 -8.58 5.04
CA GLU A 45 6.55 -7.35 5.86
C GLU A 45 5.36 -6.44 5.53
N GLU A 46 5.06 -6.23 4.25
CA GLU A 46 3.89 -5.46 3.82
C GLU A 46 2.57 -6.11 4.27
N ARG A 47 2.51 -7.45 4.24
CA ARG A 47 1.34 -8.23 4.68
C ARG A 47 1.16 -8.21 6.19
N GLU A 48 2.27 -8.18 6.94
CA GLU A 48 2.30 -7.98 8.38
C GLU A 48 2.05 -6.51 8.77
N GLY A 49 1.86 -5.60 7.81
CA GLY A 49 1.66 -4.17 8.05
C GLY A 49 2.91 -3.46 8.57
N LYS A 50 4.08 -4.10 8.47
CA LYS A 50 5.38 -3.54 8.84
C LYS A 50 5.86 -2.61 7.73
N VAL A 51 5.15 -1.50 7.55
CA VAL A 51 5.73 -0.33 6.92
C VAL A 51 6.87 0.10 7.85
N SER A 52 8.07 0.32 7.32
CA SER A 52 9.20 0.89 8.06
C SER A 52 8.73 2.16 8.75
N THR A 53 8.27 2.00 9.98
CA THR A 53 7.75 3.08 10.78
C THR A 53 9.03 3.61 11.38
N ASN A 54 9.70 4.52 10.68
CA ASN A 54 10.70 5.37 11.29
C ASN A 54 9.97 6.19 12.38
N LEU A 55 9.81 5.56 13.54
CA LEU A 55 9.11 6.09 14.70
C LEU A 55 9.84 7.33 15.22
N ILE A 56 11.10 7.53 14.86
CA ILE A 56 11.93 8.68 15.20
C ILE A 56 11.18 10.00 15.02
N PHE A 57 10.51 10.23 13.88
CA PHE A 57 9.76 11.47 13.67
C PHE A 57 8.44 11.54 14.45
N LYS A 58 7.82 10.38 14.73
CA LYS A 58 6.61 10.29 15.56
C LYS A 58 6.94 10.54 17.03
N GLU A 59 7.97 9.89 17.54
CA GLU A 59 8.54 10.03 18.89
C GLU A 59 9.06 11.45 19.11
N CYS A 60 9.81 11.99 18.15
CA CYS A 60 10.26 13.38 18.20
C CYS A 60 9.08 14.34 18.29
N ARG A 61 8.05 14.21 17.43
CA ARG A 61 6.80 15.00 17.52
C ARG A 61 6.05 14.83 18.84
N GLN A 62 6.14 13.66 19.47
CA GLN A 62 5.48 13.38 20.75
C GLN A 62 6.28 13.83 21.97
N SER A 63 7.56 14.17 21.82
CA SER A 63 8.43 14.64 22.89
C SER A 63 7.91 15.95 23.52
N ALA A 64 8.21 16.14 24.80
CA ALA A 64 7.77 17.34 25.53
C ALA A 64 8.32 18.64 24.92
N ALA A 65 9.56 18.61 24.40
CA ALA A 65 10.17 19.75 23.73
C ALA A 65 9.47 20.08 22.41
N MET A 66 9.28 19.10 21.53
CA MET A 66 8.66 19.32 20.22
C MET A 66 7.18 19.69 20.33
N LYS A 67 6.45 19.17 21.32
CA LYS A 67 5.07 19.61 21.62
C LYS A 67 5.01 21.10 21.98
N ARG A 68 5.99 21.64 22.72
CA ARG A 68 6.05 23.08 23.03
C ARG A 68 6.32 23.91 21.78
N VAL A 69 7.22 23.45 20.92
CA VAL A 69 7.52 24.10 19.63
C VAL A 69 6.30 24.08 18.72
N LEU A 70 5.63 22.93 18.58
CA LEU A 70 4.42 22.78 17.76
C LEU A 70 3.24 23.59 18.32
N ALA A 71 3.11 23.72 19.65
CA ALA A 71 2.10 24.59 20.25
C ALA A 71 2.32 26.08 19.93
N LEU A 72 3.58 26.50 19.71
CA LEU A 72 3.93 27.89 19.39
C LEU A 72 3.91 28.17 17.87
N TYR A 73 4.34 27.21 17.05
CA TYR A 73 4.57 27.40 15.61
C TYR A 73 3.68 26.55 14.68
N GLY A 74 3.00 25.52 15.18
CA GLY A 74 2.28 24.52 14.39
C GLY A 74 0.77 24.73 14.28
N ARG A 75 0.30 25.99 14.31
CA ARG A 75 -1.12 26.33 14.32
C ARG A 75 -1.69 26.32 12.89
N GLU A 76 -2.01 25.13 12.38
CA GLU A 76 -3.01 24.90 11.31
C GLU A 76 -3.84 23.66 11.63
#